data_AF-A0A1G4G764-F1
#
_entry.id   AF-A0A1G4G764-F1
#
_cell.length_a   1.000
_cell.length_b   1.000
_cell.length_c   1.000
_cell.angle_alpha   90.00
_cell.angle_beta   90.00
_cell.angle_gamma   90.00
#
_symmetry.space_group_name_H-M   'P 1'
#
loop_
_entity.id
_entity.type
_entity.pdbx_description
1 polymer ?
#
loop_
_entity_poly.entity_id
_entity_poly.type
_entity_poly.pdbx_seq_one_letter_code
_entity_poly.pdbx_strand_id
1 'polypeptide(L)'
;MRDSLVISLVQHPSFGYMLQPLFASFCPETEVYSITEMARADSPTFQTLTEEEQEIVKLAERYSGKNLMRAYSNEDNEVEFLRKVTASTIETYIRPFIEKKQGRLIEIMQATGTPLFSREKTRIRDFRTNQKLEVLREPSTMVFHFRNKETFTYHVEVQNGASSVNLHDRFFAPLVSNPAVAVIGKQLHHFVDIDEKKLRPFFKKKNIEVPPRSVPEYIRGFVVQCMKNYTVKSEGIPVFEQKHRPVAVLMLEPDFDLRPVLTLYFHYGERRFAIDKPYKKEVEVLEEGGEFRIGWFYRNEAWEREQVRLLTEGGLSLSRTRQFIVSGSEREQEPDSIALIEWINQHGELLKSFDLGSI
;
A
#
# COMPACT_ATOMS: atom_id res chain seq x y z
N MET A 1 -15.79 -40.15 10.53
CA MET A 1 -15.63 -38.68 10.58
C MET A 1 -14.55 -38.33 9.58
N ARG A 2 -14.82 -37.42 8.63
CA ARG A 2 -13.81 -37.01 7.64
C ARG A 2 -13.06 -35.83 8.23
N ASP A 3 -11.74 -35.92 8.25
CA ASP A 3 -10.89 -34.82 8.69
C ASP A 3 -10.97 -33.68 7.68
N SER A 4 -10.94 -32.46 8.19
CA SER A 4 -10.96 -31.22 7.42
C SER A 4 -9.69 -30.43 7.67
N LEU A 5 -9.31 -29.59 6.71
CA LEU A 5 -8.17 -28.69 6.87
C LEU A 5 -8.59 -27.48 7.71
N VAL A 6 -7.81 -27.17 8.75
CA VAL A 6 -7.90 -25.92 9.50
C VAL A 6 -6.53 -25.27 9.58
N ILE A 7 -6.49 -23.94 9.68
CA ILE A 7 -5.24 -23.19 9.82
C ILE A 7 -5.16 -22.64 11.23
N SER A 8 -3.98 -22.76 11.83
CA SER A 8 -3.68 -22.18 13.13
C SER A 8 -2.64 -21.06 13.02
N LEU A 9 -2.93 -19.93 13.67
CA LEU A 9 -1.97 -18.87 13.94
C LEU A 9 -1.16 -19.25 15.18
N VAL A 10 0.15 -19.39 15.02
CA VAL A 10 1.08 -19.74 16.09
C VAL A 10 2.19 -18.70 16.19
N GLN A 11 2.71 -18.44 17.40
CA GLN A 11 3.86 -17.58 17.59
C GLN A 11 5.13 -18.42 17.71
N HIS A 12 6.01 -18.34 16.71
CA HIS A 12 7.32 -18.97 16.75
C HIS A 12 8.35 -18.07 17.44
N PRO A 13 9.17 -18.59 18.38
CA PRO A 13 10.13 -17.78 19.13
C PRO A 13 11.11 -17.00 18.25
N SER A 14 11.61 -17.61 17.17
CA SER A 14 12.62 -16.99 16.29
C SER A 14 12.04 -16.33 15.05
N PHE A 15 10.86 -16.75 14.59
CA PHE A 15 10.34 -16.37 13.27
C PHE A 15 9.08 -15.49 13.36
N GLY A 16 8.60 -15.21 14.57
CA GLY A 16 7.38 -14.44 14.80
C GLY A 16 6.12 -15.25 14.51
N TYR A 17 5.03 -14.58 14.17
CA TYR A 17 3.77 -15.26 13.89
C TYR A 17 3.81 -16.02 12.57
N MET A 18 3.30 -17.24 12.61
CA MET A 18 3.23 -18.15 11.47
C MET A 18 1.85 -18.79 11.32
N LEU A 19 1.47 -19.11 10.09
CA LEU A 19 0.29 -19.91 9.76
C LEU A 19 0.69 -21.37 9.58
N GLN A 20 0.00 -22.25 10.31
CA GLN A 20 0.25 -23.69 10.30
C GLN A 20 -1.04 -24.47 10.01
N PRO A 21 -1.12 -25.14 8.85
CA PRO A 21 -2.23 -26.03 8.52
C PRO A 21 -2.22 -27.31 9.37
N LEU A 22 -3.41 -27.77 9.71
CA LEU A 22 -3.67 -28.91 10.59
C LEU A 22 -4.85 -29.71 10.03
N PHE A 23 -4.81 -31.02 10.19
CA PHE A 23 -6.00 -31.85 10.02
C PHE A 23 -6.77 -31.88 11.33
N ALA A 24 -8.08 -31.68 11.24
CA ALA A 24 -8.97 -31.70 12.39
C ALA A 24 -10.29 -32.38 12.07
N SER A 25 -10.74 -33.21 12.99
CA SER A 25 -12.09 -33.79 12.99
C SER A 25 -13.06 -32.78 13.59
N PHE A 26 -14.18 -32.53 12.91
CA PHE A 26 -15.21 -31.62 13.41
C PHE A 26 -16.36 -32.40 14.05
N CYS A 27 -16.72 -32.06 15.28
CA CYS A 27 -17.88 -32.58 15.98
C CYS A 27 -19.03 -31.56 15.92
N PRO A 28 -20.12 -31.82 15.15
CA PRO A 28 -21.22 -30.88 15.01
C PRO A 28 -22.00 -30.62 16.31
N GLU A 29 -22.13 -31.62 17.18
CA GLU A 29 -22.89 -31.51 18.44
C GLU A 29 -22.25 -30.54 19.43
N THR A 30 -20.92 -30.48 19.45
CA THR A 30 -20.16 -29.63 20.37
C THR A 30 -19.55 -28.40 19.68
N GLU A 31 -19.67 -28.31 18.35
CA GLU A 31 -19.07 -27.28 17.49
C GLU A 31 -17.54 -27.14 17.69
N VAL A 32 -16.86 -28.27 17.89
CA VAL A 32 -15.41 -28.34 18.15
C VAL A 32 -14.66 -28.99 17.00
N TYR A 33 -13.55 -28.38 16.62
CA TYR A 33 -12.50 -28.97 15.78
C TYR A 33 -11.42 -29.57 16.69
N SER A 34 -11.22 -30.88 16.64
CA SER A 34 -10.16 -31.59 17.36
C SER A 34 -9.02 -31.97 16.41
N ILE A 35 -7.83 -31.43 16.66
CA ILE A 35 -6.62 -31.66 15.85
C ILE A 35 -6.27 -33.14 15.88
N THR A 36 -6.27 -33.77 14.71
CA THR A 36 -5.83 -35.15 14.54
C THR A 36 -4.32 -35.19 14.34
N GLU A 37 -3.80 -34.43 13.37
CA GLU A 37 -2.37 -34.33 13.08
C GLU A 37 -1.96 -32.99 12.44
N MET A 38 -0.65 -32.77 12.28
CA MET A 38 -0.15 -31.66 11.47
C MET A 38 -0.30 -31.99 9.99
N ALA A 39 -0.84 -31.07 9.19
CA ALA A 39 -1.04 -31.34 7.78
C ALA A 39 0.29 -31.29 7.02
N ARG A 40 0.59 -32.37 6.27
CA ARG A 40 1.78 -32.53 5.44
C ARG A 40 1.40 -33.18 4.12
N ALA A 41 2.25 -33.02 3.10
CA ALA A 41 2.01 -33.62 1.79
C ALA A 41 2.06 -35.17 1.80
N ASP A 42 2.72 -35.77 2.79
CA ASP A 42 2.83 -37.23 2.98
C ASP A 42 1.69 -37.83 3.81
N SER A 43 0.84 -37.00 4.43
CA SER A 43 -0.29 -37.48 5.23
C SER A 43 -1.35 -38.16 4.35
N PRO A 44 -1.98 -39.27 4.79
CA PRO A 44 -3.05 -39.93 4.02
C PRO A 44 -4.22 -39.01 3.69
N THR A 45 -4.56 -38.12 4.62
CA THR A 45 -5.66 -37.14 4.48
C THR A 45 -5.40 -36.11 3.39
N PHE A 46 -4.14 -35.87 3.01
CA PHE A 46 -3.74 -34.89 1.99
C PHE A 46 -4.41 -35.16 0.63
N GLN A 47 -4.50 -36.43 0.24
CA GLN A 47 -5.10 -36.82 -1.06
C GLN A 47 -6.60 -36.55 -1.13
N THR A 48 -7.24 -36.30 0.02
CA THR A 48 -8.68 -36.05 0.11
C THR A 48 -9.06 -34.58 0.05
N LEU A 49 -8.05 -33.69 0.05
CA LEU A 49 -8.17 -32.23 -0.05
C LEU A 49 -8.39 -31.77 -1.49
N THR A 50 -9.01 -30.60 -1.65
CA THR A 50 -9.06 -29.87 -2.93
C THR A 50 -7.66 -29.43 -3.40
N GLU A 51 -7.50 -29.10 -4.68
CA GLU A 51 -6.21 -28.64 -5.21
C GLU A 51 -5.70 -27.38 -4.49
N GLU A 52 -6.60 -26.47 -4.16
CA GLU A 52 -6.33 -25.26 -3.41
C GLU A 52 -5.86 -25.56 -1.98
N GLU A 53 -6.56 -26.45 -1.26
CA GLU A 53 -6.17 -26.88 0.09
C GLU A 53 -4.85 -27.66 0.10
N GLN A 54 -4.58 -28.47 -0.94
CA GLN A 54 -3.30 -29.13 -1.12
C GLN A 54 -2.16 -28.11 -1.29
N GLU A 55 -2.40 -27.03 -2.04
CA GLU A 55 -1.42 -25.95 -2.20
C GLU A 55 -1.17 -25.20 -0.89
N ILE A 56 -2.19 -24.97 -0.06
CA ILE A 56 -2.01 -24.42 1.31
C ILE A 56 -1.01 -25.25 2.11
N VAL A 57 -1.19 -26.58 2.13
CA VAL A 57 -0.30 -27.50 2.87
C VAL A 57 1.12 -27.50 2.28
N LYS A 58 1.26 -27.57 0.95
CA LYS A 58 2.56 -27.51 0.26
C LYS A 58 3.30 -26.19 0.53
N LEU A 59 2.60 -25.06 0.53
CA LEU A 59 3.17 -23.75 0.84
C LEU A 59 3.68 -23.69 2.28
N ALA A 60 2.89 -24.19 3.23
CA ALA A 60 3.25 -24.23 4.64
C ALA A 60 4.47 -25.12 4.91
N GLU A 61 4.55 -26.27 4.25
CA GLU A 61 5.65 -27.20 4.43
C GLU A 61 6.99 -26.59 4.02
N ARG A 62 7.03 -25.72 2.99
CA ARG A 62 8.26 -25.05 2.53
C ARG A 62 8.91 -24.18 3.61
N TYR A 63 8.13 -23.63 4.54
CA TYR A 63 8.66 -22.85 5.65
C TYR A 63 8.56 -23.58 7.00
N SER A 64 8.41 -24.91 6.99
CA SER A 64 8.64 -25.72 8.20
C SER A 64 10.07 -25.59 8.71
N GLY A 65 10.27 -25.78 10.02
CA GLY A 65 11.60 -25.69 10.65
C GLY A 65 12.65 -26.53 9.92
N LYS A 66 12.33 -27.79 9.60
CA LYS A 66 13.17 -28.70 8.82
C LYS A 66 13.55 -28.17 7.43
N ASN A 67 12.61 -27.61 6.69
CA ASN A 67 12.88 -27.11 5.33
C ASN A 67 13.62 -25.78 5.35
N LEU A 68 13.35 -24.91 6.33
CA LEU A 68 14.14 -23.70 6.56
C LEU A 68 15.58 -24.04 6.96
N MET A 69 15.77 -25.00 7.87
CA MET A 69 17.10 -25.49 8.26
C MET A 69 17.87 -25.97 7.03
N ARG A 70 17.29 -26.85 6.21
CA ARG A 70 17.93 -27.37 4.99
C ARG A 70 18.27 -26.30 3.96
N ALA A 71 17.47 -25.23 3.88
CA ALA A 71 17.65 -24.17 2.90
C ALA A 71 18.65 -23.10 3.34
N TYR A 72 18.74 -22.84 4.65
CA TYR A 72 19.48 -21.70 5.20
C TYR A 72 20.62 -22.10 6.17
N SER A 73 20.90 -23.40 6.29
CA SER A 73 21.88 -23.93 7.23
C SER A 73 22.45 -25.27 6.77
N ASN A 74 23.64 -25.60 7.28
CA ASN A 74 24.28 -26.91 7.11
C ASN A 74 24.13 -27.79 8.37
N GLU A 75 23.30 -27.37 9.33
CA GLU A 75 23.09 -28.12 10.57
C GLU A 75 22.16 -29.32 10.36
N ASP A 76 22.43 -30.41 11.08
CA ASP A 76 21.65 -31.66 10.97
C ASP A 76 20.36 -31.66 11.83
N ASN A 77 20.23 -30.70 12.76
CA ASN A 77 19.09 -30.62 13.67
C ASN A 77 18.56 -29.18 13.85
N GLU A 78 17.23 -29.08 14.01
CA GLU A 78 16.53 -27.79 14.06
C GLU A 78 16.93 -26.94 15.27
N VAL A 79 17.29 -27.57 16.40
CA VAL A 79 17.66 -26.87 17.64
C VAL A 79 18.97 -26.09 17.45
N GLU A 80 19.99 -26.74 16.88
CA GLU A 80 21.28 -26.10 16.58
C GLU A 80 21.14 -25.02 15.51
N PHE A 81 20.31 -25.27 14.49
CA PHE A 81 19.98 -24.24 13.49
C PHE A 81 19.37 -22.99 14.15
N LEU A 82 18.33 -23.15 14.97
CA LEU A 82 17.69 -22.03 15.66
C LEU A 82 18.61 -21.33 16.66
N ARG A 83 19.61 -22.03 17.22
CA ARG A 83 20.61 -21.47 18.11
C ARG A 83 21.67 -20.63 17.38
N LYS A 84 22.06 -21.06 16.17
CA LYS A 84 23.16 -20.46 15.39
C LYS A 84 22.69 -19.39 14.40
N VAL A 85 21.44 -19.46 13.94
CA VAL A 85 20.91 -18.50 12.97
C VAL A 85 20.92 -17.08 13.55
N THR A 86 21.46 -16.14 12.78
CA THR A 86 21.56 -14.74 13.24
C THR A 86 20.27 -13.96 12.96
N ALA A 87 20.00 -12.93 13.77
CA ALA A 87 18.85 -12.04 13.54
C ALA A 87 18.87 -11.39 12.16
N SER A 88 20.05 -11.01 11.66
CA SER A 88 20.21 -10.43 10.31
C SER A 88 19.84 -11.44 9.21
N THR A 89 20.25 -12.70 9.33
CA THR A 89 19.84 -13.76 8.40
C THR A 89 18.33 -13.96 8.41
N ILE A 90 17.72 -13.92 9.60
CA ILE A 90 16.26 -14.03 9.74
C ILE A 90 15.57 -12.88 9.04
N GLU A 91 15.93 -11.63 9.36
CA GLU A 91 15.27 -10.44 8.81
C GLU A 91 15.48 -10.28 7.30
N THR A 92 16.67 -10.62 6.79
CA THR A 92 17.04 -10.37 5.39
C THR A 92 16.57 -11.48 4.45
N TYR A 93 16.60 -12.75 4.88
CA TYR A 93 16.39 -13.89 3.99
C TYR A 93 15.22 -14.79 4.40
N ILE A 94 15.17 -15.21 5.67
CA ILE A 94 14.21 -16.22 6.12
C ILE A 94 12.81 -15.63 6.25
N ARG A 95 12.67 -14.50 6.94
CA ARG A 95 11.37 -13.86 7.16
C ARG A 95 10.73 -13.42 5.85
N PRO A 96 11.42 -12.73 4.91
CA PRO A 96 10.84 -12.43 3.60
C PRO A 96 10.39 -13.66 2.82
N PHE A 97 11.12 -14.78 2.92
CA PHE A 97 10.70 -16.05 2.32
C PHE A 97 9.42 -16.60 2.96
N ILE A 98 9.32 -16.61 4.30
CA ILE A 98 8.11 -17.02 5.04
C ILE A 98 6.94 -16.13 4.61
N GLU A 99 7.10 -14.81 4.65
CA GLU A 99 6.05 -13.85 4.32
C GLU A 99 5.52 -14.03 2.90
N LYS A 100 6.41 -14.27 1.92
CA LYS A 100 6.01 -14.56 0.54
C LYS A 100 5.12 -15.81 0.43
N LYS A 101 5.42 -16.86 1.19
CA LYS A 101 4.62 -18.09 1.21
C LYS A 101 3.32 -17.92 1.97
N GLN A 102 3.35 -17.21 3.11
CA GLN A 102 2.15 -16.90 3.89
C GLN A 102 1.18 -16.01 3.14
N GLY A 103 1.66 -14.99 2.42
CA GLY A 103 0.81 -14.13 1.60
C GLY A 103 -0.01 -14.95 0.61
N ARG A 104 0.66 -15.83 -0.15
CA ARG A 104 -0.02 -16.73 -1.07
C ARG A 104 -0.98 -17.70 -0.38
N LEU A 105 -0.59 -18.26 0.77
CA LEU A 105 -1.45 -19.14 1.56
C LEU A 105 -2.72 -18.41 2.02
N ILE A 106 -2.60 -17.15 2.45
CA ILE A 106 -3.71 -16.33 2.91
C ILE A 106 -4.69 -16.03 1.77
N GLU A 107 -4.20 -15.73 0.57
CA GLU A 107 -5.05 -15.55 -0.62
C GLU A 107 -5.89 -16.80 -0.89
N ILE A 108 -5.27 -17.98 -0.86
CA ILE A 108 -5.97 -19.25 -1.11
C ILE A 108 -6.96 -19.54 0.02
N MET A 109 -6.56 -19.38 1.28
CA MET A 109 -7.41 -19.54 2.47
C MET A 109 -8.64 -18.62 2.42
N GLN A 110 -8.46 -17.37 1.97
CA GLN A 110 -9.56 -16.42 1.77
C GLN A 110 -10.55 -16.90 0.72
N ALA A 111 -10.06 -17.45 -0.40
CA ALA A 111 -10.87 -17.95 -1.50
C ALA A 111 -11.64 -19.24 -1.14
N THR A 112 -10.98 -20.18 -0.45
CA THR A 112 -11.58 -21.47 -0.05
C THR A 112 -12.45 -21.36 1.21
N GLY A 113 -12.28 -20.31 2.01
CA GLY A 113 -12.98 -20.16 3.29
C GLY A 113 -12.45 -21.09 4.39
N THR A 114 -11.22 -21.60 4.25
CA THR A 114 -10.58 -22.50 5.22
C THR A 114 -10.55 -21.85 6.62
N PRO A 115 -11.03 -22.52 7.69
CA PRO A 115 -11.10 -21.92 9.02
C PRO A 115 -9.72 -21.55 9.59
N LEU A 116 -9.64 -20.36 10.21
CA LEU A 116 -8.45 -19.87 10.88
C LEU A 116 -8.69 -19.74 12.39
N PHE A 117 -7.77 -20.24 13.21
CA PHE A 117 -7.84 -20.17 14.68
C PHE A 117 -6.54 -19.63 15.29
N SER A 118 -6.64 -18.93 16.42
CA SER A 118 -5.46 -18.60 17.22
C SER A 118 -5.08 -19.77 18.12
N ARG A 119 -3.80 -20.17 18.11
CA ARG A 119 -3.28 -21.25 18.96
C ARG A 119 -2.12 -20.76 19.80
N GLU A 120 -2.43 -20.30 21.00
CA GLU A 120 -1.45 -19.75 21.95
C GLU A 120 -0.41 -20.77 22.42
N LYS A 121 -0.84 -22.03 22.62
CA LYS A 121 0.02 -23.11 23.12
C LYS A 121 -0.15 -24.34 22.25
N THR A 122 0.97 -24.97 21.90
CA THR A 122 0.99 -26.20 21.09
C THR A 122 0.23 -27.36 21.75
N ARG A 123 0.10 -27.39 23.07
CA ARG A 123 -0.72 -28.40 23.78
C ARG A 123 -2.22 -28.28 23.53
N ILE A 124 -2.70 -27.13 23.06
CA ILE A 124 -4.12 -26.94 22.73
C ILE A 124 -4.40 -27.75 21.46
N ARG A 125 -5.34 -28.70 21.58
CA ARG A 125 -5.76 -29.59 20.50
C ARG A 125 -7.20 -29.39 20.04
N ASP A 126 -7.98 -28.59 20.75
CA ASP A 126 -9.39 -28.36 20.44
C ASP A 126 -9.63 -26.87 20.17
N PHE A 127 -10.35 -26.57 19.08
CA PHE A 127 -10.79 -25.23 18.72
C PHE A 127 -12.31 -25.19 18.64
N ARG A 128 -12.93 -24.26 19.36
CA ARG A 128 -14.38 -24.02 19.25
C ARG A 128 -14.69 -23.12 18.07
N THR A 129 -15.83 -23.33 17.42
CA THR A 129 -16.26 -22.52 16.27
C THR A 129 -16.33 -21.02 16.59
N ASN A 130 -16.75 -20.66 17.81
CA ASN A 130 -16.78 -19.26 18.28
C ASN A 130 -15.40 -18.62 18.54
N GLN A 131 -14.31 -19.40 18.44
CA GLN A 131 -12.92 -18.92 18.50
C GLN A 131 -12.32 -18.69 17.11
N LYS A 132 -13.07 -18.99 16.03
CA LYS A 132 -12.64 -18.73 14.67
C LYS A 132 -12.31 -17.24 14.49
N LEU A 133 -11.14 -16.98 13.91
CA LEU A 133 -10.77 -15.63 13.47
C LEU A 133 -11.56 -15.30 12.22
N GLU A 134 -12.11 -14.09 12.17
CA GLU A 134 -12.82 -13.60 11.01
C GLU A 134 -11.79 -13.21 9.94
N VAL A 135 -11.92 -13.77 8.74
CA VAL A 135 -11.03 -13.48 7.62
C VAL A 135 -11.72 -12.46 6.71
N LEU A 136 -11.23 -11.23 6.71
CA LEU A 136 -11.84 -10.13 5.94
C LEU A 136 -11.51 -10.28 4.46
N ARG A 137 -12.55 -10.15 3.61
CA ARG A 137 -12.46 -10.27 2.15
C ARG A 137 -12.07 -8.98 1.46
N GLU A 138 -12.52 -7.86 1.98
CA GLU A 138 -12.18 -6.54 1.45
C GLU A 138 -10.89 -6.02 2.08
N PRO A 139 -10.09 -5.21 1.36
CA PRO A 139 -8.90 -4.59 1.92
C PRO A 139 -9.27 -3.61 3.02
N SER A 140 -8.46 -3.60 4.08
CA SER A 140 -8.57 -2.63 5.15
C SER A 140 -7.77 -1.37 4.84
N THR A 141 -8.25 -0.23 5.32
CA THR A 141 -7.59 1.07 5.14
C THR A 141 -7.31 1.71 6.50
N MET A 142 -6.37 2.66 6.53
CA MET A 142 -6.10 3.47 7.72
C MET A 142 -6.93 4.76 7.65
N VAL A 143 -7.57 5.11 8.75
CA VAL A 143 -8.23 6.39 8.96
C VAL A 143 -7.47 7.16 10.02
N PHE A 144 -6.89 8.30 9.64
CA PHE A 144 -6.16 9.16 10.55
C PHE A 144 -7.09 10.20 11.15
N HIS A 145 -7.03 10.36 12.45
CA HIS A 145 -7.76 11.38 13.19
C HIS A 145 -6.75 12.36 13.79
N PHE A 146 -6.70 13.57 13.25
CA PHE A 146 -5.86 14.65 13.76
C PHE A 146 -6.69 15.61 14.60
N ARG A 147 -6.14 16.02 15.74
CA ARG A 147 -6.72 17.02 16.62
C ARG A 147 -5.68 18.08 16.95
N ASN A 148 -5.97 19.33 16.61
CA ASN A 148 -5.14 20.49 16.92
C ASN A 148 -5.92 21.46 17.81
N LYS A 149 -5.76 21.34 19.13
CA LYS A 149 -6.37 22.24 20.12
C LYS A 149 -5.30 22.77 21.08
N GLU A 150 -5.40 22.46 22.37
CA GLU A 150 -4.36 22.76 23.37
C GLU A 150 -3.05 22.06 23.03
N THR A 151 -3.15 20.80 22.60
CA THR A 151 -2.03 20.01 22.10
C THR A 151 -2.39 19.39 20.75
N PHE A 152 -1.39 19.23 19.89
CA PHE A 152 -1.56 18.49 18.65
C PHE A 152 -1.44 17.00 18.95
N THR A 153 -2.51 16.26 18.71
CA THR A 153 -2.57 14.81 18.91
C THR A 153 -3.17 14.12 17.70
N TYR A 154 -2.81 12.86 17.51
CA TYR A 154 -3.45 12.03 16.49
C TYR A 154 -3.52 10.56 16.89
N HIS A 155 -4.48 9.86 16.29
CA HIS A 155 -4.60 8.42 16.38
C HIS A 155 -5.08 7.84 15.05
N VAL A 156 -5.06 6.51 14.96
CA VAL A 156 -5.47 5.78 13.77
C VAL A 156 -6.52 4.73 14.14
N GLU A 157 -7.46 4.58 13.23
CA GLU A 157 -8.37 3.44 13.17
C GLU A 157 -8.11 2.65 11.89
N VAL A 158 -8.33 1.34 11.95
CA VAL A 158 -8.38 0.49 10.77
C VAL A 158 -9.84 0.33 10.38
N GLN A 159 -10.17 0.64 9.13
CA GLN A 159 -11.51 0.55 8.58
C GLN A 159 -11.60 -0.61 7.58
N ASN A 160 -12.68 -1.38 7.66
CA ASN A 160 -13.04 -2.40 6.68
C ASN A 160 -14.55 -2.31 6.40
N GLY A 161 -14.92 -1.85 5.20
CA GLY A 161 -16.30 -1.50 4.89
C GLY A 161 -16.86 -0.45 5.85
N ALA A 162 -17.99 -0.77 6.50
CA ALA A 162 -18.64 0.09 7.50
C ALA A 162 -18.05 -0.04 8.91
N SER A 163 -17.22 -1.05 9.16
CA SER A 163 -16.66 -1.34 10.48
C SER A 163 -15.32 -0.62 10.67
N SER A 164 -15.09 -0.04 11.85
CA SER A 164 -13.80 0.52 12.24
C SER A 164 -13.32 -0.06 13.58
N VAL A 165 -11.99 -0.24 13.69
CA VAL A 165 -11.33 -0.81 14.86
C VAL A 165 -10.19 0.12 15.30
N ASN A 166 -10.23 0.56 16.56
CA ASN A 166 -9.09 1.21 17.19
C ASN A 166 -8.00 0.18 17.54
N LEU A 167 -6.74 0.54 17.29
CA LEU A 167 -5.58 -0.36 17.42
C LEU A 167 -5.04 -0.49 18.86
N HIS A 168 -5.30 0.47 19.74
CA HIS A 168 -4.74 0.48 21.08
C HIS A 168 -5.16 -0.76 21.89
N ASP A 169 -4.20 -1.37 22.58
CA ASP A 169 -4.38 -2.59 23.40
C ASP A 169 -5.04 -3.77 22.67
N ARG A 170 -5.06 -3.75 21.33
CA ARG A 170 -5.54 -4.89 20.54
C ARG A 170 -4.43 -5.92 20.37
N PHE A 171 -4.84 -7.19 20.37
CA PHE A 171 -3.98 -8.26 19.92
C PHE A 171 -3.48 -7.97 18.50
N PHE A 172 -2.18 -8.14 18.27
CA PHE A 172 -1.54 -7.84 17.00
C PHE A 172 -0.57 -8.96 16.62
N ALA A 173 -0.86 -9.60 15.51
CA ALA A 173 -0.03 -10.67 14.95
C ALA A 173 0.28 -10.40 13.47
N PRO A 174 1.42 -9.76 13.15
CA PRO A 174 1.82 -9.51 11.78
C PRO A 174 2.30 -10.78 11.06
N LEU A 175 1.75 -11.02 9.87
CA LEU A 175 2.03 -12.19 9.03
C LEU A 175 2.81 -11.84 7.76
N VAL A 176 2.55 -10.68 7.16
CA VAL A 176 3.25 -10.14 5.99
C VAL A 176 3.51 -8.66 6.24
N SER A 177 4.71 -8.18 5.93
CA SER A 177 5.12 -6.81 6.25
C SER A 177 4.72 -5.79 5.18
N ASN A 178 4.76 -6.14 3.89
CA ASN A 178 4.49 -5.21 2.80
C ASN A 178 3.94 -5.90 1.52
N PRO A 179 2.68 -5.61 1.10
CA PRO A 179 1.69 -4.88 1.89
C PRO A 179 1.30 -5.69 3.14
N ALA A 180 0.90 -4.98 4.20
CA ALA A 180 0.69 -5.58 5.50
C ALA A 180 -0.47 -6.58 5.48
N VAL A 181 -0.27 -7.72 6.14
CA VAL A 181 -1.33 -8.66 6.50
C VAL A 181 -1.14 -9.05 7.95
N ALA A 182 -2.16 -8.86 8.78
CA ALA A 182 -2.04 -9.06 10.22
C ALA A 182 -3.39 -9.42 10.85
N VAL A 183 -3.34 -10.22 11.91
CA VAL A 183 -4.50 -10.38 12.80
C VAL A 183 -4.52 -9.22 13.79
N ILE A 184 -5.62 -8.48 13.81
CA ILE A 184 -5.90 -7.37 14.72
C ILE A 184 -7.15 -7.72 15.52
N GLY A 185 -7.01 -7.88 16.83
CA GLY A 185 -8.08 -8.40 17.68
C GLY A 185 -8.48 -9.83 17.29
N LYS A 186 -9.64 -9.99 16.63
CA LYS A 186 -10.17 -11.28 16.16
C LYS A 186 -10.32 -11.35 14.63
N GLN A 187 -9.79 -10.37 13.91
CA GLN A 187 -9.98 -10.22 12.47
C GLN A 187 -8.62 -10.29 11.76
N LEU A 188 -8.54 -11.03 10.65
CA LEU A 188 -7.41 -11.02 9.74
C LEU A 188 -7.61 -9.91 8.71
N HIS A 189 -6.84 -8.85 8.85
CA HIS A 189 -6.82 -7.71 7.93
C HIS A 189 -5.73 -7.91 6.87
N HIS A 190 -6.04 -7.54 5.63
CA HIS A 190 -5.06 -7.33 4.57
C HIS A 190 -5.15 -5.88 4.09
N PHE A 191 -4.01 -5.29 3.80
CA PHE A 191 -3.89 -3.90 3.32
C PHE A 191 -3.30 -3.91 1.90
N VAL A 192 -3.43 -2.80 1.18
CA VAL A 192 -2.91 -2.65 -0.20
C VAL A 192 -1.67 -1.77 -0.26
N ASP A 193 -1.63 -0.73 0.57
CA ASP A 193 -0.63 0.36 0.52
C ASP A 193 0.02 0.67 1.88
N ILE A 194 -0.24 -0.18 2.88
CA ILE A 194 0.26 -0.03 4.24
C ILE A 194 1.38 -1.03 4.50
N ASP A 195 2.48 -0.53 5.06
CA ASP A 195 3.54 -1.35 5.64
C ASP A 195 3.22 -1.59 7.13
N GLU A 196 3.47 -2.81 7.60
CA GLU A 196 3.24 -3.26 8.97
C GLU A 196 3.89 -2.34 10.02
N LYS A 197 5.09 -1.80 9.74
CA LYS A 197 5.81 -0.87 10.63
C LYS A 197 5.03 0.42 10.87
N LYS A 198 4.17 0.85 9.93
CA LYS A 198 3.30 2.02 10.10
C LYS A 198 2.18 1.76 11.12
N LEU A 199 1.80 0.50 11.36
CA LEU A 199 0.74 0.15 12.30
C LEU A 199 1.26 0.05 13.76
N ARG A 200 2.50 -0.42 13.94
CA ARG A 200 3.11 -0.70 15.25
C ARG A 200 2.96 0.40 16.32
N PRO A 201 3.14 1.70 16.02
CA PRO A 201 3.07 2.74 17.05
C PRO A 201 1.70 2.82 17.76
N PHE A 202 0.64 2.50 17.03
CA PHE A 202 -0.75 2.68 17.48
C PHE A 202 -1.27 1.58 18.40
N PHE A 203 -0.57 0.44 18.47
CA PHE A 203 -0.88 -0.61 19.45
C PHE A 203 -0.37 -0.26 20.86
N LYS A 204 0.67 0.57 20.96
CA LYS A 204 1.29 0.96 22.24
C LYS A 204 0.73 2.24 22.83
N LYS A 205 0.25 3.16 21.98
CA LYS A 205 -0.22 4.49 22.39
C LYS A 205 -1.59 4.77 21.80
N LYS A 206 -2.55 5.13 22.65
CA LYS A 206 -3.91 5.48 22.23
C LYS A 206 -3.93 6.72 21.35
N ASN A 207 -3.14 7.72 21.74
CA ASN A 207 -2.91 8.94 20.98
C ASN A 207 -1.42 9.22 20.97
N ILE A 208 -0.93 9.75 19.86
CA ILE A 208 0.43 10.26 19.73
C ILE A 208 0.35 11.78 19.82
N GLU A 209 1.08 12.33 20.78
CA GLU A 209 1.23 13.77 20.98
C GLU A 209 2.45 14.28 20.23
N VAL A 210 2.30 15.41 19.56
CA VAL A 210 3.37 16.09 18.83
C VAL A 210 3.79 17.33 19.62
N PRO A 211 5.08 17.49 19.96
CA PRO A 211 5.56 18.66 20.67
C PRO A 211 5.22 19.97 19.93
N PRO A 212 4.78 21.04 20.62
CA PRO A 212 4.35 22.29 19.97
C PRO A 212 5.36 22.85 18.95
N ARG A 213 6.66 22.81 19.28
CA ARG A 213 7.75 23.26 18.41
C ARG A 213 7.84 22.52 17.06
N SER A 214 7.33 21.29 17.00
CA SER A 214 7.40 20.41 15.82
C SER A 214 6.10 20.40 15.03
N VAL A 215 5.01 20.99 15.55
CA VAL A 215 3.69 20.97 14.91
C VAL A 215 3.71 21.53 13.47
N PRO A 216 4.36 22.67 13.17
CA PRO A 216 4.39 23.20 11.81
C PRO A 216 5.01 22.23 10.79
N GLU A 217 6.17 21.67 11.12
CA GLU A 217 6.86 20.70 10.27
C GLU A 217 6.06 19.40 10.15
N TYR A 218 5.42 18.98 11.25
CA TYR A 218 4.60 17.78 11.28
C TYR A 218 3.36 17.89 10.39
N ILE A 219 2.69 19.05 10.39
CA ILE A 219 1.57 19.34 9.50
C ILE A 219 2.04 19.31 8.04
N ARG A 220 3.08 20.08 7.71
CA ARG A 220 3.59 20.18 6.32
C ARG A 220 4.12 18.85 5.77
N GLY A 221 4.68 17.99 6.62
CA GLY A 221 5.16 16.67 6.24
C GLY A 221 4.11 15.57 6.37
N PHE A 222 3.88 15.12 7.60
CA PHE A 222 3.09 13.91 7.88
C PHE A 222 1.60 14.08 7.59
N VAL A 223 0.98 15.17 8.05
CA VAL A 223 -0.47 15.37 7.86
C VAL A 223 -0.81 15.50 6.39
N VAL A 224 -0.05 16.31 5.64
CA VAL A 224 -0.20 16.44 4.18
C VAL A 224 -0.07 15.08 3.50
N GLN A 225 0.95 14.30 3.85
CA GLN A 225 1.13 12.97 3.26
C GLN A 225 -0.03 12.03 3.61
N CYS A 226 -0.56 12.09 4.83
CA CYS A 226 -1.74 11.32 5.20
C CYS A 226 -2.97 11.74 4.40
N MET A 227 -3.19 13.05 4.20
CA MET A 227 -4.35 13.56 3.45
C MET A 227 -4.31 13.24 1.96
N LYS A 228 -3.11 13.03 1.40
CA LYS A 228 -2.90 12.61 0.01
C LYS A 228 -3.23 11.14 -0.21
N ASN A 229 -2.90 10.27 0.75
CA ASN A 229 -2.93 8.81 0.55
C ASN A 229 -4.02 8.09 1.34
N TYR A 230 -4.55 8.70 2.41
CA TYR A 230 -5.48 8.05 3.33
C TYR A 230 -6.70 8.90 3.62
N THR A 231 -7.70 8.27 4.24
CA THR A 231 -8.83 8.99 4.80
C THR A 231 -8.39 9.72 6.05
N VAL A 232 -8.70 11.01 6.11
CA VAL A 232 -8.32 11.88 7.23
C VAL A 232 -9.55 12.57 7.78
N LYS A 233 -9.70 12.50 9.10
CA LYS A 233 -10.61 13.33 9.89
C LYS A 233 -9.78 14.32 10.68
N SER A 234 -10.15 15.59 10.60
CA SER A 234 -9.41 16.67 11.27
C SER A 234 -10.34 17.48 12.16
N GLU A 235 -9.86 17.77 13.36
CA GLU A 235 -10.50 18.64 14.34
C GLU A 235 -9.51 19.76 14.70
N GLY A 236 -9.92 21.03 14.54
CA GLY A 236 -9.05 22.19 14.83
C GLY A 236 -8.03 22.55 13.74
N ILE A 237 -8.08 21.87 12.59
CA ILE A 237 -7.42 22.32 11.34
C ILE A 237 -8.48 22.35 10.26
N PRO A 238 -8.87 23.53 9.76
CA PRO A 238 -9.84 23.63 8.67
C PRO A 238 -9.31 22.93 7.43
N VAL A 239 -10.06 21.93 6.95
CA VAL A 239 -9.81 21.21 5.70
C VAL A 239 -10.89 21.58 4.69
N PHE A 240 -10.52 21.99 3.48
CA PHE A 240 -11.48 22.40 2.47
C PHE A 240 -11.02 22.07 1.05
N GLU A 241 -11.99 21.94 0.14
CA GLU A 241 -11.72 21.79 -1.28
C GLU A 241 -11.29 23.15 -1.87
N GLN A 242 -10.07 23.20 -2.38
CA GLN A 242 -9.46 24.37 -2.99
C GLN A 242 -9.82 24.39 -4.47
N LYS A 243 -10.43 25.49 -4.93
CA LYS A 243 -10.74 25.67 -6.36
C LYS A 243 -9.68 26.55 -7.00
N HIS A 244 -8.96 26.02 -7.98
CA HIS A 244 -8.06 26.79 -8.83
C HIS A 244 -8.69 27.02 -10.20
N ARG A 245 -8.31 28.14 -10.83
CA ARG A 245 -8.48 28.33 -12.27
C ARG A 245 -7.17 27.88 -12.91
N PRO A 246 -7.14 26.70 -13.56
CA PRO A 246 -5.89 26.20 -14.09
C PRO A 246 -5.43 27.03 -15.29
N VAL A 247 -4.11 27.13 -15.46
CA VAL A 247 -3.48 27.86 -16.57
C VAL A 247 -2.56 26.90 -17.31
N ALA A 248 -2.65 26.89 -18.64
CA ALA A 248 -1.81 26.09 -19.51
C ALA A 248 -0.61 26.96 -19.91
N VAL A 249 0.59 26.59 -19.46
CA VAL A 249 1.82 27.35 -19.71
C VAL A 249 2.64 26.61 -20.74
N LEU A 250 2.90 27.25 -21.87
CA LEU A 250 3.72 26.70 -22.94
C LEU A 250 5.09 27.39 -22.92
N MET A 251 6.16 26.62 -22.79
CA MET A 251 7.53 27.11 -22.71
C MET A 251 8.35 26.61 -23.90
N LEU A 252 9.12 27.52 -24.51
CA LEU A 252 10.12 27.17 -25.51
C LEU A 252 11.43 26.84 -24.81
N GLU A 253 11.80 25.56 -24.80
CA GLU A 253 12.97 25.04 -24.10
C GLU A 253 13.83 24.22 -25.06
N PRO A 254 15.16 24.12 -24.86
CA PRO A 254 15.97 23.15 -25.57
C PRO A 254 15.73 21.72 -25.04
N ASP A 255 15.70 20.74 -25.92
CA ASP A 255 15.80 19.33 -25.54
C ASP A 255 17.25 18.92 -25.22
N PHE A 256 17.48 17.62 -24.96
CA PHE A 256 18.82 17.09 -24.63
C PHE A 256 19.85 17.27 -25.76
N ASP A 257 19.40 17.42 -27.01
CA ASP A 257 20.23 17.65 -28.17
C ASP A 257 20.33 19.16 -28.50
N LEU A 258 19.91 20.04 -27.58
CA LEU A 258 19.86 21.50 -27.71
C LEU A 258 18.90 22.02 -28.79
N ARG A 259 17.87 21.23 -29.12
CA ARG A 259 16.91 21.55 -30.19
C ARG A 259 15.70 22.21 -29.57
N PRO A 260 15.16 23.29 -30.17
CA PRO A 260 14.02 23.99 -29.60
C PRO A 260 12.80 23.09 -29.63
N VAL A 261 12.14 22.94 -28.49
CA VAL A 261 10.89 22.18 -28.32
C VAL A 261 9.92 22.96 -27.45
N LEU A 262 8.64 22.66 -27.58
CA LEU A 262 7.60 23.27 -26.74
C LEU A 262 7.23 22.32 -25.60
N THR A 263 7.43 22.75 -24.36
CA THR A 263 7.01 21.99 -23.17
C THR A 263 5.76 22.62 -22.58
N LEU A 264 4.70 21.81 -22.45
CA LEU A 264 3.44 22.24 -21.83
C LEU A 264 3.42 21.85 -20.35
N TYR A 265 3.10 22.82 -19.51
CA TYR A 265 2.84 22.64 -18.09
C TYR A 265 1.45 23.13 -17.72
N PHE A 266 0.89 22.57 -16.66
CA PHE A 266 -0.36 23.03 -16.07
C PHE A 266 -0.12 23.62 -14.69
N HIS A 267 -0.56 24.86 -14.51
CA HIS A 267 -0.47 25.59 -13.25
C HIS A 267 -1.81 25.57 -12.51
N TYR A 268 -1.78 25.22 -11.23
CA TYR A 268 -2.90 25.32 -10.29
C TYR A 268 -2.42 26.15 -9.10
N GLY A 269 -2.69 27.46 -9.13
CA GLY A 269 -2.03 28.40 -8.22
C GLY A 269 -0.51 28.35 -8.43
N GLU A 270 0.24 28.18 -7.34
CA GLU A 270 1.71 28.11 -7.37
C GLU A 270 2.26 26.75 -7.83
N ARG A 271 1.40 25.72 -7.95
CA ARG A 271 1.86 24.38 -8.34
C ARG A 271 1.91 24.21 -9.85
N ARG A 272 3.05 23.72 -10.33
CA ARG A 272 3.30 23.33 -11.72
C ARG A 272 3.30 21.82 -11.90
N PHE A 273 2.60 21.34 -12.93
CA PHE A 273 2.50 19.92 -13.27
C PHE A 273 2.88 19.68 -14.74
N ALA A 274 3.68 18.64 -14.98
CA ALA A 274 3.93 18.13 -16.33
C ALA A 274 2.75 17.25 -16.80
N ILE A 275 2.60 17.10 -18.11
CA ILE A 275 1.51 16.35 -18.77
C ILE A 275 1.44 14.89 -18.30
N ASP A 276 2.59 14.28 -18.01
CA ASP A 276 2.73 12.86 -17.64
C ASP A 276 2.56 12.60 -16.13
N LYS A 277 2.46 13.66 -15.33
CA LYS A 277 2.28 13.49 -13.90
C LYS A 277 0.98 12.72 -13.65
N PRO A 278 0.93 11.75 -12.71
CA PRO A 278 -0.31 11.07 -12.35
C PRO A 278 -1.36 12.02 -11.77
N TYR A 279 -2.62 11.84 -12.12
CA TYR A 279 -3.74 12.59 -11.54
C TYR A 279 -4.05 12.03 -10.15
N LYS A 280 -3.53 12.70 -9.12
CA LYS A 280 -3.72 12.34 -7.70
C LYS A 280 -4.23 13.55 -6.92
N LYS A 281 -4.72 13.30 -5.72
CA LYS A 281 -5.15 14.34 -4.80
C LYS A 281 -3.95 15.20 -4.41
N GLU A 282 -4.04 16.50 -4.68
CA GLU A 282 -3.07 17.49 -4.24
C GLU A 282 -3.53 18.13 -2.94
N VAL A 283 -2.58 18.43 -2.06
CA VAL A 283 -2.84 18.93 -0.71
C VAL A 283 -1.83 20.04 -0.41
N GLU A 284 -2.33 21.19 0.00
CA GLU A 284 -1.61 22.43 0.24
C GLU A 284 -1.86 22.93 1.66
N VAL A 285 -0.81 23.44 2.30
CA VAL A 285 -0.91 24.06 3.62
C VAL A 285 -0.89 25.57 3.43
N LEU A 286 -1.91 26.21 3.97
CA LEU A 286 -2.01 27.66 4.07
C LEU A 286 -1.79 28.05 5.53
N GLU A 287 -0.97 29.07 5.75
CA GLU A 287 -0.66 29.58 7.08
C GLU A 287 -0.88 31.09 7.08
N GLU A 288 -1.84 31.55 7.88
CA GLU A 288 -2.18 32.95 8.04
C GLU A 288 -2.31 33.26 9.53
N GLY A 289 -1.58 34.26 10.03
CA GLY A 289 -1.66 34.67 11.44
C GLY A 289 -1.24 33.59 12.46
N GLY A 290 -0.49 32.57 12.03
CA GLY A 290 -0.11 31.42 12.87
C GLY A 290 -1.15 30.30 12.93
N GLU A 291 -2.26 30.42 12.20
CA GLU A 291 -3.26 29.35 12.04
C GLU A 291 -3.03 28.56 10.75
N PHE A 292 -3.13 27.24 10.85
CA PHE A 292 -3.00 26.34 9.70
C PHE A 292 -4.37 26.02 9.10
N ARG A 293 -4.45 26.05 7.77
CA ARG A 293 -5.59 25.53 7.00
C ARG A 293 -5.03 24.63 5.90
N ILE A 294 -5.78 23.59 5.55
CA ILE A 294 -5.35 22.63 4.54
C ILE A 294 -6.34 22.60 3.38
N GLY A 295 -5.90 23.12 2.24
CA GLY A 295 -6.61 23.02 0.97
C GLY A 295 -6.29 21.69 0.27
N TRP A 296 -7.25 21.11 -0.43
CA TRP A 296 -6.98 19.99 -1.34
C TRP A 296 -7.73 20.15 -2.66
N PHE A 297 -7.18 19.62 -3.74
CA PHE A 297 -7.82 19.66 -5.05
C PHE A 297 -7.40 18.47 -5.92
N TYR A 298 -8.16 18.23 -6.99
CA TYR A 298 -7.75 17.35 -8.07
C TYR A 298 -7.48 18.19 -9.32
N ARG A 299 -6.47 17.79 -10.09
CA ARG A 299 -6.26 18.34 -11.41
C ARG A 299 -7.43 17.99 -12.33
N ASN A 300 -7.82 18.94 -13.17
CA ASN A 300 -8.88 18.79 -14.14
C ASN A 300 -8.36 18.06 -15.39
N GLU A 301 -8.39 16.72 -15.32
CA GLU A 301 -7.89 15.84 -16.38
C GLU A 301 -8.59 16.06 -17.73
N ALA A 302 -9.90 16.34 -17.73
CA ALA A 302 -10.65 16.60 -18.97
C ALA A 302 -10.18 17.88 -19.65
N TRP A 303 -10.00 18.96 -18.89
CA TRP A 303 -9.50 20.23 -19.41
C TRP A 303 -8.04 20.13 -19.87
N GLU A 304 -7.16 19.46 -19.10
CA GLU A 304 -5.74 19.26 -19.47
C GLU A 304 -5.62 18.47 -20.78
N ARG A 305 -6.43 17.42 -20.96
CA ARG A 305 -6.50 16.67 -22.23
C ARG A 305 -6.93 17.52 -23.40
N GLU A 306 -7.87 18.43 -23.21
CA GLU A 306 -8.29 19.36 -24.26
C GLU A 306 -7.17 20.32 -24.66
N GLN A 307 -6.36 20.81 -23.71
CA GLN A 307 -5.20 21.66 -24.03
C GLN A 307 -4.14 20.92 -24.86
N VAL A 308 -3.88 19.65 -24.53
CA VAL A 308 -3.00 18.78 -25.32
C VAL A 308 -3.57 18.56 -26.72
N ARG A 309 -4.88 18.37 -26.83
CA ARG A 309 -5.59 18.18 -28.10
C ARG A 309 -5.51 19.41 -28.98
N LEU A 310 -5.70 20.62 -28.44
CA LEU A 310 -5.56 21.89 -29.17
C LEU A 310 -4.19 22.03 -29.83
N LEU A 311 -3.11 21.70 -29.12
CA LEU A 311 -1.75 21.71 -29.70
C LEU A 311 -1.57 20.62 -30.78
N THR A 312 -2.17 19.44 -30.56
CA THR A 312 -2.07 18.32 -31.50
C THR A 312 -2.83 18.59 -32.81
N GLU A 313 -4.06 19.10 -32.72
CA GLU A 313 -4.86 19.54 -33.87
C GLU A 313 -4.23 20.76 -34.56
N GLY A 314 -3.50 21.59 -33.82
CA GLY A 314 -2.66 22.66 -34.35
C GLY A 314 -1.44 22.19 -35.16
N GLY A 315 -1.19 20.88 -35.27
CA GLY A 315 -0.10 20.35 -36.09
C GLY A 315 1.16 19.99 -35.32
N LEU A 316 1.15 20.05 -33.99
CA LEU A 316 2.23 19.51 -33.16
C LEU A 316 1.99 18.02 -32.86
N SER A 317 3.06 17.27 -32.62
CA SER A 317 3.00 15.90 -32.12
C SER A 317 3.72 15.82 -30.77
N LEU A 318 3.19 14.99 -29.88
CA LEU A 318 3.80 14.76 -28.57
C LEU A 318 4.90 13.70 -28.71
N SER A 319 6.14 14.09 -28.46
CA SER A 319 7.30 13.21 -28.49
C SER A 319 7.27 12.17 -27.35
N ARG A 320 8.20 11.21 -27.40
CA ARG A 320 8.40 10.24 -26.30
C ARG A 320 8.80 10.91 -24.98
N THR A 321 9.47 12.07 -25.04
CA THR A 321 9.86 12.88 -23.88
C THR A 321 8.75 13.82 -23.42
N ARG A 322 7.53 13.70 -23.96
CA ARG A 322 6.36 14.52 -23.60
C ARG A 322 6.53 16.00 -23.91
N GLN A 323 7.36 16.30 -24.89
CA GLN A 323 7.56 17.62 -25.46
C GLN A 323 6.86 17.67 -26.82
N PHE A 324 6.40 18.86 -27.21
CA PHE A 324 5.76 19.05 -28.50
C PHE A 324 6.77 19.45 -29.57
N ILE A 325 6.69 18.76 -30.70
CA ILE A 325 7.48 19.02 -31.92
C ILE A 325 6.53 19.16 -33.11
N VAL A 326 6.98 19.76 -34.21
CA VAL A 326 6.16 19.88 -35.42
C VAL A 326 5.96 18.49 -36.05
N SER A 327 4.71 18.14 -36.38
CA SER A 327 4.36 16.84 -36.97
C SER A 327 5.08 16.64 -38.32
N GLY A 328 5.70 15.48 -38.52
CA GLY A 328 6.44 15.15 -39.76
C GLY A 328 7.96 15.35 -39.71
N SER A 329 8.49 15.80 -38.57
CA SER A 329 9.94 15.93 -38.28
C SER A 329 10.64 14.61 -37.91
N GLU A 330 9.96 13.47 -37.98
CA GLU A 330 10.56 12.12 -37.78
C GLU A 330 11.48 11.68 -38.94
N ARG A 331 11.73 12.54 -39.95
CA ARG A 331 12.78 12.26 -40.93
C ARG A 331 14.14 12.53 -40.28
N GLU A 332 15.03 11.55 -40.36
CA GLU A 332 16.41 11.53 -39.86
C GLU A 332 17.36 12.60 -40.48
N GLN A 333 16.84 13.77 -40.86
CA GLN A 333 17.61 14.91 -41.31
C GLN A 333 17.01 16.17 -40.66
N GLU A 334 17.68 16.60 -39.58
CA GLU A 334 17.48 17.85 -38.83
C GLU A 334 16.03 18.18 -38.39
N PRO A 335 15.69 18.12 -37.09
CA PRO A 335 14.48 18.79 -36.62
C PRO A 335 14.67 20.28 -36.84
N ASP A 336 13.87 20.77 -37.77
CA ASP A 336 14.04 22.09 -38.32
C ASP A 336 13.64 23.12 -37.26
N SER A 337 14.65 23.70 -36.61
CA SER A 337 14.45 24.81 -35.67
C SER A 337 13.66 25.93 -36.34
N ILE A 338 13.80 26.05 -37.66
CA ILE A 338 13.03 26.97 -38.50
C ILE A 338 11.56 26.55 -38.55
N ALA A 339 11.24 25.27 -38.74
CA ALA A 339 9.85 24.79 -38.78
C ALA A 339 9.08 25.04 -37.47
N LEU A 340 9.71 24.90 -36.30
CA LEU A 340 9.05 25.23 -35.03
C LEU A 340 8.80 26.74 -34.91
N ILE A 341 9.77 27.57 -35.30
CA ILE A 341 9.62 29.03 -35.29
C ILE A 341 8.54 29.47 -36.28
N GLU A 342 8.51 28.90 -37.49
CA GLU A 342 7.47 29.12 -38.49
C GLU A 342 6.09 28.72 -37.97
N TRP A 343 6.00 27.56 -37.31
CA TRP A 343 4.76 27.10 -36.69
C TRP A 343 4.26 28.09 -35.63
N ILE A 344 5.14 28.56 -34.74
CA ILE A 344 4.80 29.57 -33.71
C ILE A 344 4.26 30.84 -34.36
N ASN A 345 4.92 31.33 -35.41
CA ASN A 345 4.51 32.54 -36.14
C ASN A 345 3.15 32.38 -36.83
N GLN A 346 2.82 31.19 -37.32
CA GLN A 346 1.56 30.91 -38.02
C GLN A 346 0.37 30.65 -37.06
N HIS A 347 0.64 30.22 -35.83
CA HIS A 347 -0.40 29.78 -34.88
C HIS A 347 -0.62 30.77 -33.72
N GLY A 348 -0.38 32.06 -33.94
CA GLY A 348 -0.52 33.10 -32.90
C GLY A 348 -1.89 33.15 -32.22
N GLU A 349 -3.00 32.91 -32.94
CA GLU A 349 -4.35 32.86 -32.32
C GLU A 349 -4.53 31.66 -31.40
N LEU A 350 -3.99 30.50 -31.75
CA LEU A 350 -3.98 29.31 -30.88
C LEU A 350 -3.14 29.57 -29.63
N LEU A 351 -1.97 30.21 -29.79
CA LEU A 351 -1.07 30.48 -28.67
C LEU A 351 -1.66 31.43 -27.62
N LYS A 352 -2.68 32.24 -27.96
CA LYS A 352 -3.40 33.09 -26.98
C LYS A 352 -4.17 32.28 -25.93
N SER A 353 -4.47 31.00 -26.17
CA SER A 353 -5.09 30.14 -25.14
C SER A 353 -4.08 29.62 -24.12
N PHE A 354 -2.79 29.90 -24.31
CA PHE A 354 -1.70 29.48 -23.44
C PHE A 354 -0.99 30.70 -22.86
N ASP A 355 -0.49 30.57 -21.63
CA ASP A 355 0.45 31.52 -21.08
C ASP A 355 1.85 31.18 -21.59
N LEU A 356 2.57 32.17 -22.13
CA LEU A 356 3.86 31.94 -22.76
C LEU A 356 4.95 32.23 -21.73
N GLY A 357 5.57 31.17 -21.23
CA GLY A 357 6.72 31.29 -20.31
C GLY A 357 7.95 31.79 -21.06
N SER A 358 8.64 32.77 -20.49
CA SER A 358 9.98 33.21 -20.95
C SER A 358 11.06 32.51 -20.11
N ILE A 359 12.21 32.22 -20.73
CA ILE A 359 13.41 31.67 -20.07
C ILE A 359 13.95 32.66 -19.02
#